data_AF-A0A2N0Z6M0-F1
#
_entry.id   AF-A0A2N0Z6M0-F1
#
_cell.length_a   1.000
_cell.length_b   1.000
_cell.length_c   1.000
_cell.angle_alpha   90.00
_cell.angle_beta   90.00
_cell.angle_gamma   90.00
#
_symmetry.space_group_name_H-M   'P 1'
#
loop_
_entity.id
_entity.type
_entity.pdbx_description
1 polymer ?
#
loop_
_entity_poly.entity_id
_entity_poly.type
_entity_poly.pdbx_seq_one_letter_code
_entity_poly.pdbx_strand_id
1 'polypeptide(L)'
;MLYLFALLALTLNPFVWIAYYKKRSFIYFQIFRVTFGLFFLFILDYIQLIDYSTEALIKFGLLYMAFFFLCDLIYPHVKGYFIFGSLAILFLLISAYLQFVYPYTIANDKYEFVVKKTTVASREKESMDEKHIAVVPESYARYRSEKKLGELAHSSYYDLGDSTLQKIDGELFWVTPIEYTGFFKWTKGKDVPGYIKMSAEDENKDAVLVKAAMKYVPSAYFQEDLKRLVRSKYKHTILLEASFEPDDQDNPYYVLPYGDYNKFRQMVDIKGIYVVNPQTGDIQNYLLNNIPEYIDHVIPTSVAEDWNEWYGKYVHGFWNTIFSKEDIISPTKWEDINEVNGVFNKDLQLNWFTDFTRSKSGSGSMVGYSMMNARTGKLTFYTDANGSLNGKAAINVAEKTFRAEKYEAGTPLLYTIYGQFTWVVPLMDSNSVLREMMLVNAKDEKIYSHSNAKAKLFNDYKYALATQLKDDKSIPTDIANKKKTAGKISYVYKAEETNSTMVKFMLSGQNKIFQVSSTDFPYSIFIEKGMNVSIDYIDTEELVVSVDSLTIESLQ
;
A
#
# COMPACT_ATOMS: atom_id res chain seq x y z
N MET A 1 -38.75 -0.94 -5.21
CA MET A 1 -39.03 -0.55 -3.81
C MET A 1 -38.32 0.73 -3.42
N LEU A 2 -37.01 0.89 -3.64
CA LEU A 2 -36.25 2.12 -3.30
C LEU A 2 -36.90 3.42 -3.84
N TYR A 3 -37.26 3.46 -5.13
CA TYR A 3 -37.87 4.65 -5.72
C TYR A 3 -39.26 5.01 -5.17
N LEU A 4 -39.93 4.13 -4.42
CA LEU A 4 -41.16 4.50 -3.70
C LEU A 4 -40.88 5.51 -2.59
N PHE A 5 -39.65 5.58 -2.07
CA PHE A 5 -39.26 6.63 -1.12
C PHE A 5 -39.30 8.03 -1.75
N ALA A 6 -39.37 8.17 -3.07
CA ALA A 6 -39.61 9.47 -3.70
C ALA A 6 -40.98 10.07 -3.31
N LEU A 7 -41.94 9.25 -2.89
CA LEU A 7 -43.23 9.74 -2.37
C LEU A 7 -43.08 10.49 -1.05
N LEU A 8 -41.99 10.25 -0.30
CA LEU A 8 -41.67 11.02 0.90
C LEU A 8 -41.28 12.47 0.57
N ALA A 9 -40.98 12.78 -0.70
CA ALA A 9 -40.80 14.16 -1.14
C ALA A 9 -42.10 14.96 -1.10
N LEU A 10 -43.27 14.33 -1.15
CA LEU A 10 -44.55 15.02 -1.06
C LEU A 10 -44.65 15.79 0.25
N THR A 11 -45.41 16.88 0.26
CA THR A 11 -45.76 17.55 1.52
C THR A 11 -46.49 16.56 2.41
N LEU A 12 -45.89 16.23 3.55
CA LEU A 12 -46.47 15.24 4.47
C LEU A 12 -47.46 15.87 5.45
N ASN A 13 -47.60 17.20 5.46
CA ASN A 13 -48.59 17.91 6.26
C ASN A 13 -50.01 17.79 5.65
N PRO A 14 -50.94 17.04 6.24
CA PRO A 14 -52.28 16.85 5.69
C PRO A 14 -53.09 18.15 5.64
N PHE A 15 -52.84 19.10 6.54
CA PHE A 15 -53.54 20.39 6.55
C PHE A 15 -53.17 21.25 5.33
N VAL A 16 -51.96 21.08 4.78
CA VAL A 16 -51.56 21.77 3.54
C VAL A 16 -52.35 21.21 2.38
N TRP A 17 -52.53 19.89 2.30
CA TRP A 17 -53.38 19.27 1.28
C TRP A 17 -54.81 19.79 1.36
N ILE A 18 -55.42 19.81 2.55
CA ILE A 18 -56.79 20.33 2.73
C ILE A 18 -56.92 21.77 2.24
N ALA A 19 -55.93 22.63 2.54
CA ALA A 19 -55.99 24.04 2.19
C ALA A 19 -55.62 24.34 0.72
N TYR A 20 -54.83 23.50 0.05
CA TYR A 20 -54.24 23.82 -1.26
C TYR A 20 -54.53 22.82 -2.38
N TYR A 21 -55.21 21.68 -2.15
CA TYR A 21 -55.40 20.64 -3.18
C TYR A 21 -56.10 21.12 -4.47
N LYS A 22 -56.97 22.14 -4.37
CA LYS A 22 -57.68 22.72 -5.53
C LYS A 22 -56.80 23.66 -6.37
N LYS A 23 -55.65 24.10 -5.86
CA LYS A 23 -54.75 25.03 -6.55
C LYS A 23 -53.83 24.27 -7.50
N ARG A 24 -53.89 24.59 -8.79
CA ARG A 24 -53.00 23.97 -9.81
C ARG A 24 -51.52 24.14 -9.48
N SER A 25 -51.12 25.31 -8.99
CA SER A 25 -49.72 25.57 -8.57
C SER A 25 -49.24 24.63 -7.46
N PHE A 26 -50.11 24.26 -6.53
CA PHE A 26 -49.77 23.29 -5.48
C PHE A 26 -49.56 21.89 -6.08
N ILE A 27 -50.46 21.43 -6.94
CA ILE A 27 -50.31 20.13 -7.61
C ILE A 27 -49.02 20.08 -8.46
N TYR A 28 -48.72 21.13 -9.23
CA TYR A 28 -47.46 21.21 -9.98
C TYR A 28 -46.23 21.20 -9.07
N PHE A 29 -46.28 21.87 -7.91
CA PHE A 29 -45.21 21.82 -6.94
C PHE A 29 -45.01 20.42 -6.34
N GLN A 30 -46.08 19.69 -6.05
CA GLN A 30 -45.99 18.31 -5.56
C GLN A 30 -45.42 17.35 -6.62
N ILE A 31 -45.82 17.50 -7.89
CA ILE A 31 -45.24 16.75 -9.01
C ILE A 31 -43.74 17.06 -9.12
N PHE A 32 -43.36 18.34 -9.07
CA PHE A 32 -41.96 18.75 -9.10
C PHE A 32 -41.16 18.12 -7.95
N ARG A 33 -41.70 18.11 -6.73
CA ARG A 33 -41.05 17.50 -5.56
C ARG A 33 -40.83 16.01 -5.74
N VAL A 34 -41.81 15.25 -6.24
CA VAL A 34 -41.65 13.81 -6.51
C VAL A 34 -40.63 13.58 -7.62
N THR A 35 -40.66 14.35 -8.70
CA THR A 35 -39.68 14.24 -9.79
C THR A 35 -38.26 14.54 -9.30
N PHE A 36 -38.09 15.59 -8.49
CA PHE A 36 -36.81 15.92 -7.87
C PHE A 36 -36.39 14.82 -6.87
N GLY A 37 -37.33 14.26 -6.11
CA GLY A 37 -37.10 13.13 -5.22
C GLY A 37 -36.63 11.88 -5.96
N LEU A 38 -37.24 11.55 -7.11
CA LEU A 38 -36.81 10.47 -7.99
C LEU A 38 -35.42 10.72 -8.55
N PHE A 39 -35.15 11.95 -9.00
CA PHE A 39 -33.83 12.34 -9.51
C PHE A 39 -32.75 12.23 -8.44
N PHE A 40 -33.03 12.68 -7.22
CA PHE A 40 -32.11 12.54 -6.09
C PHE A 40 -31.82 11.07 -5.75
N LEU A 41 -32.86 10.22 -5.67
CA LEU A 41 -32.67 8.79 -5.44
C LEU A 41 -31.92 8.13 -6.60
N PHE A 42 -32.15 8.57 -7.84
CA PHE A 42 -31.37 8.12 -9.00
C PHE A 42 -29.90 8.51 -8.88
N ILE A 43 -29.57 9.71 -8.40
CA ILE A 43 -28.18 10.10 -8.14
C ILE A 43 -27.54 9.18 -7.10
N LEU A 44 -28.21 8.93 -5.97
CA LEU A 44 -27.66 8.07 -4.92
C LEU A 44 -27.46 6.62 -5.38
N ASP A 45 -28.47 6.06 -6.05
CA ASP A 45 -28.48 4.66 -6.49
C ASP A 45 -27.59 4.44 -7.71
N TYR A 46 -27.79 5.24 -8.76
CA TYR A 46 -27.10 5.05 -10.03
C TYR A 46 -25.73 5.73 -10.02
N ILE A 47 -25.61 6.99 -9.63
CA ILE A 47 -24.32 7.70 -9.76
C ILE A 47 -23.37 7.36 -8.60
N GLN A 48 -23.85 7.45 -7.35
CA GLN A 48 -23.02 7.18 -6.17
C GLN A 48 -22.93 5.70 -5.80
N LEU A 49 -23.74 4.84 -6.42
CA LEU A 49 -23.76 3.40 -6.18
C LEU A 49 -23.95 3.04 -4.70
N ILE A 50 -24.76 3.81 -3.97
CA ILE A 50 -25.06 3.56 -2.55
C ILE A 50 -25.84 2.25 -2.40
N ASP A 51 -25.46 1.44 -1.42
CA ASP A 51 -26.14 0.19 -1.10
C ASP A 51 -27.52 0.41 -0.45
N TYR A 52 -28.35 -0.62 -0.50
CA TYR A 52 -29.73 -0.57 -0.03
C TYR A 52 -29.83 -1.04 1.42
N SER A 53 -28.77 -0.88 2.22
CA SER A 53 -28.83 -1.16 3.66
C SER A 53 -29.75 -0.16 4.37
N THR A 54 -30.30 -0.60 5.50
CA THR A 54 -31.09 0.27 6.37
C THR A 54 -30.26 1.44 6.89
N GLU A 55 -28.98 1.24 7.18
CA GLU A 55 -28.09 2.31 7.62
C GLU A 55 -27.86 3.38 6.55
N ALA A 56 -27.70 2.99 5.27
CA ALA A 56 -27.63 3.94 4.15
C ALA A 56 -28.92 4.76 4.06
N LEU A 57 -30.07 4.07 4.09
CA LEU A 57 -31.38 4.71 4.04
C LEU A 57 -31.58 5.71 5.18
N ILE A 58 -31.14 5.40 6.39
CA ILE A 58 -31.22 6.34 7.52
C ILE A 58 -30.28 7.52 7.30
N LYS A 59 -29.00 7.27 7.00
CA LYS A 59 -27.98 8.32 6.86
C LYS A 59 -28.36 9.34 5.78
N PHE A 60 -28.70 8.87 4.59
CA PHE A 60 -29.05 9.75 3.46
C PHE A 60 -30.52 10.20 3.49
N GLY A 61 -31.42 9.35 4.02
CA GLY A 61 -32.84 9.66 4.14
C GLY A 61 -33.14 10.77 5.15
N LEU A 62 -32.37 10.91 6.23
CA LEU A 62 -32.54 12.02 7.18
C LEU A 62 -32.31 13.39 6.52
N LEU A 63 -31.23 13.53 5.74
CA LEU A 63 -30.94 14.76 4.99
C LEU A 63 -32.00 15.03 3.91
N TYR A 64 -32.39 13.98 3.19
CA TYR A 64 -33.46 14.04 2.19
C TYR A 64 -34.77 14.54 2.79
N MET A 65 -35.20 13.95 3.91
CA MET A 65 -36.44 14.32 4.60
C MET A 65 -36.37 15.73 5.19
N ALA A 66 -35.23 16.10 5.79
CA ALA A 66 -35.02 17.45 6.31
C ALA A 66 -35.20 18.51 5.22
N PHE A 67 -34.61 18.28 4.03
CA PHE A 67 -34.75 19.19 2.89
C PHE A 67 -36.23 19.41 2.51
N PHE A 68 -37.01 18.34 2.38
CA PHE A 68 -38.43 18.46 2.00
C PHE A 68 -39.30 19.06 3.09
N PHE A 69 -38.98 18.85 4.37
CA PHE A 69 -39.65 19.54 5.47
C PHE A 69 -39.33 21.04 5.50
N LEU A 70 -38.11 21.45 5.13
CA LEU A 70 -37.79 22.87 4.94
C LEU A 70 -38.61 23.48 3.79
N CYS A 71 -38.81 22.75 2.69
CA CYS A 71 -39.68 23.22 1.60
C CYS A 71 -41.14 23.43 2.04
N ASP A 72 -41.62 22.71 3.05
CA ASP A 72 -42.99 22.89 3.58
C ASP A 72 -43.14 24.22 4.35
N LEU A 73 -42.05 24.92 4.68
CA LEU A 73 -42.08 26.24 5.31
C LEU A 73 -42.65 27.35 4.41
N ILE A 74 -42.88 27.07 3.13
CA ILE A 74 -43.58 27.98 2.21
C ILE A 74 -45.06 28.19 2.62
N TYR A 75 -45.61 27.37 3.54
CA TYR A 75 -46.99 27.44 4.01
C TYR A 75 -47.12 27.92 5.48
N PRO A 76 -46.76 29.17 5.81
CA PRO A 76 -46.64 29.66 7.20
C PRO A 76 -47.95 29.69 8.00
N HIS A 77 -49.10 29.80 7.33
CA HIS A 77 -50.42 29.96 7.97
C HIS A 77 -51.20 28.65 8.11
N VAL A 78 -50.60 27.50 7.81
CA VAL A 78 -51.28 26.19 7.87
C VAL A 78 -51.00 25.52 9.21
N LYS A 79 -52.01 24.84 9.78
CA LYS A 79 -51.84 24.02 10.99
C LYS A 79 -50.69 23.03 10.81
N GLY A 80 -49.87 22.87 11.85
CA GLY A 80 -48.70 21.98 11.81
C GLY A 80 -47.44 22.60 11.19
N TYR A 81 -47.46 23.85 10.72
CA TYR A 81 -46.26 24.54 10.20
C TYR A 81 -45.04 24.42 11.13
N PHE A 82 -45.22 24.77 12.41
CA PHE A 82 -44.13 24.67 13.40
C PHE A 82 -43.65 23.24 13.62
N ILE A 83 -44.54 22.24 13.52
CA ILE A 83 -44.17 20.82 13.71
C ILE A 83 -43.20 20.39 12.61
N PHE A 84 -43.52 20.64 11.34
CA PHE A 84 -42.67 20.26 10.22
C PHE A 84 -41.36 21.07 10.18
N GLY A 85 -41.39 22.35 10.56
CA GLY A 85 -40.17 23.13 10.76
C GLY A 85 -39.26 22.56 11.86
N SER A 86 -39.84 22.19 13.00
CA SER A 86 -39.09 21.54 14.08
C SER A 86 -38.57 20.16 13.68
N LEU A 87 -39.32 19.37 12.92
CA LEU A 87 -38.87 18.07 12.39
C LEU A 87 -37.69 18.24 11.42
N ALA A 88 -37.73 19.26 10.55
CA ALA A 88 -36.62 19.57 9.66
C ALA A 88 -35.33 19.84 10.44
N ILE A 89 -35.40 20.71 11.46
CA ILE A 89 -34.27 21.04 12.33
C ILE A 89 -33.80 19.80 13.09
N LEU A 90 -34.71 19.01 13.64
CA LEU A 90 -34.38 17.78 14.35
C LEU A 90 -33.61 16.80 13.45
N PHE A 91 -34.07 16.58 12.22
CA PHE A 91 -33.41 15.67 11.28
C PHE A 91 -32.03 16.17 10.85
N LEU A 92 -31.86 17.49 10.66
CA LEU A 92 -30.55 18.08 10.43
C LEU A 92 -29.63 17.89 11.63
N LEU A 93 -30.12 18.10 12.85
CA LEU A 93 -29.34 17.90 14.07
C LEU A 93 -28.94 16.43 14.26
N ILE A 94 -29.84 15.48 14.01
CA ILE A 94 -29.52 14.04 14.04
C ILE A 94 -28.48 13.71 12.97
N SER A 95 -28.66 14.21 11.74
CA SER A 95 -27.68 13.98 10.67
C SER A 95 -26.31 14.57 11.00
N ALA A 96 -26.28 15.78 11.57
CA ALA A 96 -25.04 16.43 11.99
C ALA A 96 -24.37 15.67 13.14
N TYR A 97 -25.16 15.18 14.11
CA TYR A 97 -24.67 14.33 15.18
C TYR A 97 -24.04 13.04 14.65
N LEU A 98 -24.73 12.32 13.76
CA LEU A 98 -24.24 11.07 13.17
C LEU A 98 -22.96 11.28 12.33
N GLN A 99 -22.82 12.42 11.67
CA GLN A 99 -21.67 12.72 10.82
C GLN A 99 -20.46 13.24 11.62
N PHE A 100 -20.67 14.10 12.63
CA PHE A 100 -19.59 14.85 13.26
C PHE A 100 -19.32 14.47 14.73
N VAL A 101 -20.29 13.91 15.45
CA VAL A 101 -20.16 13.63 16.89
C VAL A 101 -20.07 12.13 17.15
N TYR A 102 -20.96 11.35 16.54
CA TYR A 102 -21.04 9.91 16.72
C TYR A 102 -19.74 9.13 16.42
N PRO A 103 -18.93 9.47 15.40
CA PRO A 103 -17.67 8.77 15.15
C PRO A 103 -16.70 8.81 16.34
N TYR A 104 -16.78 9.87 17.17
CA TYR A 104 -15.95 10.04 18.35
C TYR A 104 -16.52 9.32 19.59
N THR A 105 -17.85 9.19 19.70
CA THR A 105 -18.47 8.49 20.82
C THR A 105 -18.22 6.98 20.78
N ILE A 106 -17.87 6.44 19.62
CA ILE A 106 -17.57 5.02 19.39
C ILE A 106 -16.06 4.71 19.31
N ALA A 107 -15.19 5.61 19.77
CA ALA A 107 -13.73 5.40 19.76
C ALA A 107 -13.32 4.05 20.38
N ASN A 108 -13.92 3.69 21.52
CA ASN A 108 -13.66 2.41 22.18
C ASN A 108 -14.13 1.22 21.33
N ASP A 109 -15.30 1.33 20.67
CA ASP A 109 -15.80 0.26 19.79
C ASP A 109 -14.84 0.03 18.60
N LYS A 110 -14.31 1.11 18.01
CA LYS A 110 -13.32 1.04 16.93
C LYS A 110 -12.02 0.37 17.38
N TYR A 111 -11.49 0.77 18.53
CA TYR A 111 -10.30 0.15 19.12
C TYR A 111 -10.51 -1.35 19.39
N GLU A 112 -11.58 -1.71 20.09
CA GLU A 112 -11.92 -3.10 20.44
C GLU A 112 -12.14 -3.98 19.19
N PHE A 113 -12.67 -3.42 18.11
CA PHE A 113 -12.85 -4.14 16.86
C PHE A 113 -11.53 -4.55 16.22
N VAL A 114 -10.52 -3.68 16.24
CA VAL A 114 -9.20 -3.97 15.68
C VAL A 114 -8.40 -4.85 16.63
N VAL A 115 -8.40 -4.58 17.94
CA VAL A 115 -7.67 -5.37 18.94
C VAL A 115 -8.05 -6.86 18.90
N LYS A 116 -9.33 -7.19 18.64
CA LYS A 116 -9.77 -8.58 18.46
C LYS A 116 -9.13 -9.31 17.27
N LYS A 117 -8.64 -8.55 16.28
CA LYS A 117 -7.93 -9.06 15.09
C LYS A 117 -6.42 -8.94 15.23
N THR A 118 -5.94 -8.24 16.27
CA THR A 118 -4.52 -7.96 16.49
C THR A 118 -3.85 -9.05 17.29
N THR A 119 -2.68 -9.50 16.82
CA THR A 119 -1.71 -10.27 17.61
C THR A 119 -0.51 -9.38 17.89
N VAL A 120 -0.07 -9.31 19.15
CA VAL A 120 1.18 -8.63 19.50
C VAL A 120 2.31 -9.65 19.48
N ALA A 121 3.38 -9.35 18.75
CA ALA A 121 4.58 -10.17 18.66
C ALA A 121 5.82 -9.30 18.87
N SER A 122 6.94 -9.93 19.20
CA SER A 122 8.19 -9.19 19.43
C SER A 122 8.81 -8.78 18.09
N ARG A 123 9.12 -9.76 17.24
CA ARG A 123 9.65 -9.58 15.87
C ARG A 123 9.29 -10.76 14.97
N GLU A 124 9.50 -10.59 13.66
CA GLU A 124 9.58 -11.74 12.76
C GLU A 124 10.77 -12.64 13.14
N LYS A 125 10.51 -13.95 13.17
CA LYS A 125 11.49 -14.95 13.62
C LYS A 125 12.54 -15.27 12.57
N GLU A 126 12.17 -15.12 11.30
CA GLU A 126 12.98 -15.55 10.17
C GLU A 126 13.29 -14.36 9.28
N SER A 127 14.43 -14.39 8.61
CA SER A 127 14.79 -13.36 7.63
C SER A 127 14.07 -13.62 6.31
N MET A 128 13.76 -12.53 5.61
CA MET A 128 13.24 -12.55 4.25
C MET A 128 14.30 -13.09 3.29
N ASP A 129 13.86 -13.84 2.28
CA ASP A 129 14.71 -14.25 1.17
C ASP A 129 14.98 -13.04 0.27
N GLU A 130 16.26 -12.76 0.03
CA GLU A 130 16.73 -11.67 -0.83
C GLU A 130 16.10 -11.73 -2.21
N LYS A 131 15.88 -12.93 -2.75
CA LYS A 131 15.26 -13.14 -4.05
C LYS A 131 13.88 -12.49 -4.12
N HIS A 132 13.07 -12.69 -3.09
CA HIS A 132 11.66 -12.31 -3.04
C HIS A 132 11.40 -10.93 -2.41
N ILE A 133 12.43 -10.11 -2.23
CA ILE A 133 12.27 -8.71 -1.85
C ILE A 133 11.89 -7.89 -3.08
N ALA A 134 10.75 -7.20 -3.02
CA ALA A 134 10.32 -6.25 -4.04
C ALA A 134 11.21 -5.00 -3.98
N VAL A 135 12.11 -4.85 -4.96
CA VAL A 135 13.06 -3.73 -5.05
C VAL A 135 12.65 -2.70 -6.11
N VAL A 136 11.77 -3.08 -7.02
CA VAL A 136 11.21 -2.21 -8.06
C VAL A 136 10.03 -1.44 -7.46
N PRO A 137 10.10 -0.09 -7.34
CA PRO A 137 8.99 0.70 -6.83
C PRO A 137 7.84 0.79 -7.83
N GLU A 138 6.62 0.99 -7.33
CA GLU A 138 5.41 1.12 -8.15
C GLU A 138 5.54 2.23 -9.21
N SER A 139 6.10 3.38 -8.85
CA SER A 139 6.30 4.52 -9.76
C SER A 139 7.18 4.18 -10.96
N TYR A 140 8.24 3.38 -10.76
CA TYR A 140 9.09 2.91 -11.85
C TYR A 140 8.36 1.86 -12.71
N ALA A 141 7.62 0.95 -12.07
CA ALA A 141 6.79 -0.02 -12.79
C ALA A 141 5.71 0.67 -13.65
N ARG A 142 5.11 1.75 -13.13
CA ARG A 142 4.17 2.60 -13.85
C ARG A 142 4.85 3.29 -15.03
N TYR A 143 6.02 3.90 -14.83
CA TYR A 143 6.80 4.51 -15.91
C TYR A 143 7.07 3.52 -17.07
N ARG A 144 7.49 2.29 -16.75
CA ARG A 144 7.73 1.24 -17.78
C ARG A 144 6.43 0.80 -18.45
N SER A 145 5.35 0.71 -17.69
CA SER A 145 4.03 0.38 -18.22
C SER A 145 3.50 1.47 -19.15
N GLU A 146 3.75 2.75 -18.88
CA GLU A 146 3.36 3.86 -19.77
C GLU A 146 4.11 3.80 -21.11
N LYS A 147 5.41 3.47 -21.07
CA LYS A 147 6.18 3.21 -22.30
C LYS A 147 5.57 2.07 -23.10
N LYS A 148 5.18 0.99 -22.42
CA LYS A 148 4.59 -0.19 -23.08
C LYS A 148 3.19 0.08 -23.64
N LEU A 149 2.37 0.85 -22.92
CA LEU A 149 1.07 1.35 -23.40
C LEU A 149 1.22 2.22 -24.65
N GLY A 150 2.29 3.03 -24.72
CA GLY A 150 2.59 3.88 -25.87
C GLY A 150 2.84 3.11 -27.18
N GLU A 151 3.22 1.84 -27.11
CA GLU A 151 3.41 0.96 -28.28
C GLU A 151 2.09 0.45 -28.88
N LEU A 152 0.97 0.59 -28.17
CA LEU A 152 -0.32 0.11 -28.63
C LEU A 152 -0.88 0.94 -29.78
N ALA A 153 -1.53 0.25 -30.72
CA ALA A 153 -2.37 0.91 -31.72
C ALA A 153 -3.50 1.67 -31.01
N HIS A 154 -3.68 2.94 -31.38
CA HIS A 154 -4.65 3.85 -30.75
C HIS A 154 -4.41 4.08 -29.24
N SER A 155 -3.15 4.08 -28.76
CA SER A 155 -2.79 4.36 -27.36
C SER A 155 -3.54 5.55 -26.74
N SER A 156 -3.82 6.62 -27.49
CA SER A 156 -4.64 7.77 -27.05
C SER A 156 -6.08 7.46 -26.59
N TYR A 157 -6.55 6.21 -26.67
CA TYR A 157 -7.85 5.77 -26.19
C TYR A 157 -7.77 5.22 -24.78
N TYR A 158 -6.57 4.88 -24.34
CA TYR A 158 -6.32 4.11 -23.15
C TYR A 158 -5.36 4.82 -22.20
N ASP A 159 -5.51 4.52 -20.93
CA ASP A 159 -4.64 4.93 -19.84
C ASP A 159 -4.31 3.71 -18.97
N LEU A 160 -3.46 3.88 -17.98
CA LEU A 160 -3.19 2.89 -16.95
C LEU A 160 -4.11 3.11 -15.74
N GLY A 161 -4.81 2.05 -15.32
CA GLY A 161 -5.49 2.01 -14.03
C GLY A 161 -4.51 1.91 -12.86
N ASP A 162 -5.04 1.49 -11.71
CA ASP A 162 -4.26 1.35 -10.48
C ASP A 162 -3.40 0.08 -10.51
N SER A 163 -2.11 0.20 -10.14
CA SER A 163 -1.21 -0.95 -10.10
C SER A 163 -1.43 -1.75 -8.82
N THR A 164 -1.40 -3.07 -8.93
CA THR A 164 -1.49 -3.98 -7.78
C THR A 164 -0.21 -4.79 -7.68
N LEU A 165 0.36 -4.90 -6.47
CA LEU A 165 1.47 -5.83 -6.20
C LEU A 165 0.87 -7.20 -5.90
N GLN A 166 1.28 -8.22 -6.65
CA GLN A 166 0.71 -9.57 -6.57
C GLN A 166 1.79 -10.63 -6.76
N LYS A 167 1.59 -11.81 -6.18
CA LYS A 167 2.34 -13.02 -6.51
C LYS A 167 1.64 -13.75 -7.66
N ILE A 168 2.39 -14.02 -8.73
CA ILE A 168 1.95 -14.81 -9.88
C ILE A 168 3.00 -15.88 -10.15
N ASP A 169 2.61 -17.15 -10.10
CA ASP A 169 3.51 -18.31 -10.31
C ASP A 169 4.77 -18.27 -9.40
N GLY A 170 4.61 -17.79 -8.17
CA GLY A 170 5.69 -17.73 -7.17
C GLY A 170 6.71 -16.60 -7.35
N GLU A 171 6.53 -15.70 -8.32
CA GLU A 171 7.30 -14.46 -8.46
C GLU A 171 6.39 -13.25 -8.17
N LEU A 172 6.97 -12.14 -7.72
CA LEU A 172 6.23 -10.91 -7.43
C LEU A 172 6.19 -9.98 -8.65
N PHE A 173 5.00 -9.49 -8.98
CA PHE A 173 4.75 -8.58 -10.09
C PHE A 173 3.95 -7.35 -9.67
N TRP A 174 4.27 -6.22 -10.28
CA TRP A 174 3.36 -5.11 -10.44
C TRP A 174 2.46 -5.39 -11.63
N VAL A 175 1.15 -5.40 -11.41
CA VAL A 175 0.13 -5.61 -12.43
C VAL A 175 -0.70 -4.35 -12.58
N THR A 176 -0.77 -3.82 -13.80
CA THR A 176 -1.48 -2.58 -14.09
C THR A 176 -2.50 -2.82 -15.21
N PRO A 177 -3.81 -2.77 -14.92
CA PRO A 177 -4.83 -2.88 -15.95
C PRO A 177 -4.79 -1.69 -16.89
N ILE A 178 -5.09 -1.91 -18.16
CA ILE A 178 -5.34 -0.82 -19.11
C ILE A 178 -6.80 -0.37 -18.91
N GLU A 179 -7.06 0.91 -19.06
CA GLU A 179 -8.35 1.54 -18.81
C GLU A 179 -8.69 2.55 -19.91
N TYR A 180 -9.94 2.97 -20.03
CA TYR A 180 -10.33 4.01 -20.99
C TYR A 180 -9.98 5.41 -20.46
N THR A 181 -9.48 6.29 -21.32
CA THR A 181 -9.22 7.71 -20.96
C THR A 181 -10.49 8.56 -20.83
N GLY A 182 -11.66 8.05 -21.24
CA GLY A 182 -12.94 8.74 -21.01
C GLY A 182 -14.08 8.33 -21.93
N PHE A 183 -15.25 8.94 -21.72
CA PHE A 183 -16.53 8.57 -22.35
C PHE A 183 -16.49 8.43 -23.87
N PHE A 184 -15.94 9.42 -24.58
CA PHE A 184 -15.89 9.37 -26.05
C PHE A 184 -14.92 8.32 -26.57
N LYS A 185 -13.91 7.95 -25.77
CA LYS A 185 -12.92 6.93 -26.11
C LYS A 185 -13.48 5.54 -25.84
N TRP A 186 -14.22 5.36 -24.74
CA TRP A 186 -15.02 4.18 -24.48
C TRP A 186 -16.06 3.92 -25.58
N THR A 187 -16.87 4.93 -25.97
CA THR A 187 -17.91 4.74 -27.02
C THR A 187 -17.36 4.47 -28.43
N LYS A 188 -16.19 5.01 -28.78
CA LYS A 188 -15.56 4.81 -30.10
C LYS A 188 -14.55 3.67 -30.13
N GLY A 189 -14.03 3.31 -28.96
CA GLY A 189 -12.99 2.31 -28.78
C GLY A 189 -13.51 0.90 -29.01
N LYS A 190 -12.55 -0.02 -29.11
CA LYS A 190 -12.82 -1.43 -28.89
C LYS A 190 -12.67 -1.72 -27.40
N ASP A 191 -13.00 -2.94 -26.99
CA ASP A 191 -12.68 -3.43 -25.65
C ASP A 191 -11.22 -3.11 -25.29
N VAL A 192 -10.98 -2.85 -24.00
CA VAL A 192 -9.64 -2.62 -23.47
C VAL A 192 -8.75 -3.81 -23.84
N PRO A 193 -7.50 -3.57 -24.31
CA PRO A 193 -6.68 -4.61 -24.94
C PRO A 193 -6.01 -5.59 -23.97
N GLY A 194 -6.05 -5.33 -22.67
CA GLY A 194 -5.48 -6.21 -21.64
C GLY A 194 -4.84 -5.42 -20.51
N TYR A 195 -3.73 -5.94 -19.98
CA TYR A 195 -3.01 -5.34 -18.87
C TYR A 195 -1.51 -5.47 -19.06
N ILE A 196 -0.75 -4.75 -18.27
CA ILE A 196 0.71 -4.78 -18.30
C ILE A 196 1.19 -5.34 -16.97
N LYS A 197 2.15 -6.26 -17.01
CA LYS A 197 2.83 -6.76 -15.81
C LYS A 197 4.33 -6.51 -15.89
N MET A 198 4.93 -6.16 -14.77
CA MET A 198 6.38 -5.95 -14.62
C MET A 198 6.87 -6.62 -13.34
N SER A 199 8.06 -7.21 -13.39
CA SER A 199 8.69 -7.81 -12.21
C SER A 199 8.83 -6.77 -11.09
N ALA A 200 8.41 -7.14 -9.89
CA ALA A 200 8.67 -6.35 -8.69
C ALA A 200 10.06 -6.68 -8.07
N GLU A 201 10.64 -7.83 -8.43
CA GLU A 201 11.85 -8.39 -7.84
C GLU A 201 13.14 -8.08 -8.60
N ASP A 202 13.04 -7.77 -9.90
CA ASP A 202 14.18 -7.61 -10.82
C ASP A 202 13.95 -6.41 -11.75
N GLU A 203 14.77 -5.39 -11.54
CA GLU A 203 14.77 -4.12 -12.27
C GLU A 203 15.13 -4.27 -13.76
N ASN A 204 15.77 -5.37 -14.15
CA ASN A 204 16.24 -5.61 -15.51
C ASN A 204 15.19 -6.30 -16.39
N LYS A 205 14.11 -6.86 -15.79
CA LYS A 205 13.01 -7.47 -16.54
C LYS A 205 12.10 -6.39 -17.12
N ASP A 206 11.81 -6.50 -18.42
CA ASP A 206 10.93 -5.57 -19.12
C ASP A 206 9.46 -5.72 -18.71
N ALA A 207 8.70 -4.63 -18.85
CA ALA A 207 7.24 -4.65 -18.73
C ALA A 207 6.62 -5.39 -19.93
N VAL A 208 5.71 -6.32 -19.66
CA VAL A 208 5.07 -7.19 -20.64
C VAL A 208 3.59 -6.87 -20.76
N LEU A 209 3.12 -6.65 -21.99
CA LEU A 209 1.69 -6.54 -22.29
C LEU A 209 1.09 -7.94 -22.38
N VAL A 210 0.15 -8.26 -21.50
CA VAL A 210 -0.71 -9.43 -21.59
C VAL A 210 -1.99 -9.04 -22.33
N LYS A 211 -2.24 -9.68 -23.47
CA LYS A 211 -3.40 -9.37 -24.32
C LYS A 211 -4.63 -10.13 -23.85
N ALA A 212 -5.65 -9.40 -23.41
CA ALA A 212 -6.95 -9.95 -23.06
C ALA A 212 -8.01 -8.86 -23.28
N ALA A 213 -9.06 -9.15 -24.05
CA ALA A 213 -10.12 -8.17 -24.30
C ALA A 213 -10.95 -7.99 -23.02
N MET A 214 -10.98 -6.76 -22.49
CA MET A 214 -11.68 -6.42 -21.25
C MET A 214 -12.78 -5.40 -21.54
N LYS A 215 -14.02 -5.81 -21.34
CA LYS A 215 -15.21 -5.00 -21.57
C LYS A 215 -15.70 -4.34 -20.28
N TYR A 216 -15.70 -5.10 -19.19
CA TYR A 216 -16.17 -4.67 -17.88
C TYR A 216 -15.00 -4.18 -17.03
N VAL A 217 -14.76 -2.87 -17.04
CA VAL A 217 -13.63 -2.22 -16.36
C VAL A 217 -14.10 -1.01 -15.53
N PRO A 218 -13.34 -0.54 -14.54
CA PRO A 218 -13.72 0.61 -13.70
C PRO A 218 -13.99 1.90 -14.49
N SER A 219 -13.19 2.19 -15.52
CA SER A 219 -13.36 3.36 -16.42
C SER A 219 -14.47 3.24 -17.46
N ALA A 220 -15.13 2.09 -17.59
CA ALA A 220 -16.26 1.94 -18.51
C ALA A 220 -17.53 2.62 -17.96
N TYR A 221 -18.53 2.81 -18.81
CA TYR A 221 -19.74 3.54 -18.46
C TYR A 221 -20.98 2.65 -18.47
N PHE A 222 -22.02 3.12 -17.76
CA PHE A 222 -23.29 2.41 -17.61
C PHE A 222 -23.08 0.96 -17.16
N GLN A 223 -23.72 -0.03 -17.77
CA GLN A 223 -23.66 -1.43 -17.31
C GLN A 223 -22.32 -2.14 -17.60
N GLU A 224 -21.39 -1.46 -18.27
CA GLU A 224 -20.02 -1.95 -18.48
C GLU A 224 -19.08 -1.47 -17.35
N ASP A 225 -19.48 -0.44 -16.59
CA ASP A 225 -18.81 -0.06 -15.34
C ASP A 225 -18.80 -1.24 -14.37
N LEU A 226 -17.59 -1.63 -13.95
CA LEU A 226 -17.35 -2.79 -13.09
C LEU A 226 -18.20 -2.76 -11.80
N LYS A 227 -18.15 -1.66 -11.04
CA LYS A 227 -18.84 -1.56 -9.74
C LYS A 227 -20.36 -1.53 -9.96
N ARG A 228 -20.83 -0.88 -11.02
CA ARG A 228 -22.26 -0.83 -11.37
C ARG A 228 -22.80 -2.18 -11.79
N LEU A 229 -22.03 -2.94 -12.56
CA LEU A 229 -22.37 -4.31 -12.93
C LEU A 229 -22.62 -5.15 -11.66
N VAL A 230 -21.69 -5.10 -10.69
CA VAL A 230 -21.83 -5.81 -9.42
C VAL A 230 -23.04 -5.28 -8.62
N ARG A 231 -23.19 -3.96 -8.49
CA ARG A 231 -24.31 -3.31 -7.78
C ARG A 231 -25.67 -3.72 -8.35
N SER A 232 -25.77 -3.93 -9.66
CA SER A 232 -27.03 -4.34 -10.31
C SER A 232 -27.53 -5.71 -9.82
N LYS A 233 -26.60 -6.63 -9.50
CA LYS A 233 -26.87 -7.97 -8.97
C LYS A 233 -26.91 -7.99 -7.44
N TYR A 234 -26.07 -7.20 -6.77
CA TYR A 234 -25.88 -7.19 -5.32
C TYR A 234 -26.19 -5.81 -4.70
N LYS A 235 -27.47 -5.61 -4.36
CA LYS A 235 -27.99 -4.29 -3.97
C LYS A 235 -27.72 -3.91 -2.52
N HIS A 236 -27.60 -4.89 -1.61
CA HIS A 236 -27.55 -4.63 -0.17
C HIS A 236 -26.14 -4.61 0.43
N THR A 237 -25.16 -5.25 -0.22
CA THR A 237 -23.78 -5.26 0.28
C THR A 237 -23.07 -3.94 -0.02
N ILE A 238 -22.16 -3.53 0.85
CA ILE A 238 -21.27 -2.41 0.55
C ILE A 238 -20.15 -2.92 -0.34
N LEU A 239 -19.88 -2.21 -1.43
CA LEU A 239 -18.80 -2.49 -2.36
C LEU A 239 -17.65 -1.54 -2.04
N LEU A 240 -16.44 -2.09 -1.93
CA LEU A 240 -15.23 -1.32 -1.62
C LEU A 240 -14.42 -1.03 -2.89
N GLU A 241 -13.16 -0.67 -2.76
CA GLU A 241 -12.22 -0.46 -3.88
C GLU A 241 -11.91 -1.78 -4.58
N ALA A 242 -11.85 -1.78 -5.92
CA ALA A 242 -11.52 -2.98 -6.68
C ALA A 242 -10.00 -3.07 -6.85
N SER A 243 -9.44 -4.28 -6.75
CA SER A 243 -8.08 -4.60 -7.19
C SER A 243 -8.13 -5.36 -8.52
N PHE A 244 -7.05 -5.30 -9.28
CA PHE A 244 -6.89 -6.09 -10.50
C PHE A 244 -5.88 -7.21 -10.23
N GLU A 245 -6.35 -8.45 -10.29
CA GLU A 245 -5.61 -9.64 -9.87
C GLU A 245 -5.79 -10.77 -10.88
N PRO A 246 -4.96 -10.83 -11.93
CA PRO A 246 -4.92 -11.98 -12.82
C PRO A 246 -4.57 -13.26 -12.06
N ASP A 247 -5.02 -14.41 -12.57
CA ASP A 247 -4.60 -15.70 -12.03
C ASP A 247 -3.18 -16.10 -12.49
N ASP A 248 -2.68 -17.22 -11.97
CA ASP A 248 -1.37 -17.77 -12.33
C ASP A 248 -1.25 -18.19 -13.82
N GLN A 249 -2.35 -18.17 -14.57
CA GLN A 249 -2.39 -18.42 -16.02
C GLN A 249 -2.57 -17.13 -16.82
N ASP A 250 -2.40 -15.96 -16.21
CA ASP A 250 -2.57 -14.64 -16.81
C ASP A 250 -4.00 -14.33 -17.29
N ASN A 251 -5.01 -15.04 -16.78
CA ASN A 251 -6.41 -14.67 -17.03
C ASN A 251 -6.78 -13.47 -16.16
N PRO A 252 -7.33 -12.38 -16.72
CA PRO A 252 -7.59 -11.17 -15.97
C PRO A 252 -8.82 -11.31 -15.09
N TYR A 253 -8.74 -10.83 -13.84
CA TYR A 253 -9.89 -10.68 -12.95
C TYR A 253 -9.83 -9.35 -12.20
N TYR A 254 -11.00 -8.77 -11.97
CA TYR A 254 -11.15 -7.74 -10.95
C TYR A 254 -11.72 -8.37 -9.68
N VAL A 255 -11.10 -8.04 -8.56
CA VAL A 255 -11.53 -8.47 -7.23
C VAL A 255 -12.15 -7.27 -6.53
N LEU A 256 -13.42 -7.39 -6.17
CA LEU A 256 -14.18 -6.33 -5.51
C LEU A 256 -14.61 -6.80 -4.12
N PRO A 257 -13.89 -6.40 -3.06
CA PRO A 257 -14.28 -6.68 -1.69
C PRO A 257 -15.65 -6.10 -1.35
N TYR A 258 -16.40 -6.86 -0.57
CA TYR A 258 -17.69 -6.43 -0.06
C TYR A 258 -17.82 -6.73 1.43
N GLY A 259 -18.67 -5.95 2.09
CA GLY A 259 -18.91 -6.11 3.51
C GLY A 259 -20.18 -5.46 3.99
N ASP A 260 -20.24 -5.35 5.31
CA ASP A 260 -21.29 -4.67 6.05
C ASP A 260 -20.70 -3.50 6.83
N TYR A 261 -21.50 -2.46 7.00
CA TYR A 261 -21.19 -1.40 7.93
C TYR A 261 -21.74 -1.75 9.31
N ASN A 262 -20.96 -1.45 10.33
CA ASN A 262 -21.38 -1.45 11.72
C ASN A 262 -21.43 -0.01 12.24
N LYS A 263 -22.23 0.18 13.31
CA LYS A 263 -22.36 1.45 14.02
C LYS A 263 -22.66 2.60 13.04
N PHE A 264 -23.76 2.52 12.29
CA PHE A 264 -24.20 3.59 11.37
C PHE A 264 -23.12 4.03 10.37
N ARG A 265 -22.51 3.04 9.70
CA ARG A 265 -21.51 3.27 8.65
C ARG A 265 -20.22 3.92 9.10
N GLN A 266 -19.79 3.60 10.31
CA GLN A 266 -18.53 4.09 10.88
C GLN A 266 -17.43 3.03 10.96
N MET A 267 -17.79 1.76 10.79
CA MET A 267 -16.87 0.63 10.86
C MET A 267 -17.20 -0.34 9.74
N VAL A 268 -16.25 -0.58 8.84
CA VAL A 268 -16.39 -1.58 7.76
C VAL A 268 -15.95 -2.95 8.27
N ASP A 269 -16.79 -3.95 8.04
CA ASP A 269 -16.44 -5.36 8.28
C ASP A 269 -16.59 -6.15 6.98
N ILE A 270 -15.45 -6.55 6.41
CA ILE A 270 -15.38 -7.25 5.13
C ILE A 270 -15.89 -8.68 5.31
N LYS A 271 -16.75 -9.12 4.39
CA LYS A 271 -17.40 -10.44 4.43
C LYS A 271 -16.92 -11.38 3.32
N GLY A 272 -16.41 -10.82 2.24
CA GLY A 272 -15.98 -11.59 1.08
C GLY A 272 -15.60 -10.70 -0.09
N ILE A 273 -15.52 -11.31 -1.26
CA ILE A 273 -15.17 -10.66 -2.52
C ILE A 273 -16.12 -11.09 -3.63
N TYR A 274 -16.32 -10.20 -4.59
CA TYR A 274 -16.84 -10.53 -5.91
C TYR A 274 -15.68 -10.57 -6.89
N VAL A 275 -15.46 -11.72 -7.52
CA VAL A 275 -14.48 -11.88 -8.60
C VAL A 275 -15.22 -11.73 -9.92
N VAL A 276 -14.81 -10.74 -10.72
CA VAL A 276 -15.44 -10.42 -12.00
C VAL A 276 -14.50 -10.77 -13.13
N ASN A 277 -14.99 -11.58 -14.07
CA ASN A 277 -14.31 -11.76 -15.36
C ASN A 277 -14.60 -10.53 -16.24
N PRO A 278 -13.58 -9.72 -16.58
CA PRO A 278 -13.79 -8.46 -17.30
C PRO A 278 -14.16 -8.67 -18.77
N GLN A 279 -13.99 -9.87 -19.33
CA GLN A 279 -14.40 -10.18 -20.70
C GLN A 279 -15.90 -10.54 -20.77
N THR A 280 -16.37 -11.40 -19.87
CA THR A 280 -17.75 -11.94 -19.91
C THR A 280 -18.75 -11.19 -19.01
N GLY A 281 -18.27 -10.54 -17.96
CA GLY A 281 -19.10 -9.94 -16.91
C GLY A 281 -19.68 -10.97 -15.93
N ASP A 282 -19.14 -12.20 -15.94
CA ASP A 282 -19.47 -13.22 -14.95
C ASP A 282 -18.94 -12.81 -13.59
N ILE A 283 -19.76 -13.00 -12.56
CA ILE A 283 -19.46 -12.57 -11.19
C ILE A 283 -19.54 -13.79 -10.28
N GLN A 284 -18.42 -14.16 -9.68
CA GLN A 284 -18.33 -15.20 -8.66
C GLN A 284 -18.27 -14.54 -7.28
N ASN A 285 -18.97 -15.11 -6.31
CA ASN A 285 -19.01 -14.61 -4.94
C ASN A 285 -18.27 -15.59 -4.02
N TYR A 286 -17.28 -15.08 -3.29
CA TYR A 286 -16.52 -15.85 -2.31
C TYR A 286 -16.59 -15.18 -0.94
N LEU A 287 -16.93 -15.97 0.09
CA LEU A 287 -16.74 -15.57 1.49
C LEU A 287 -15.25 -15.64 1.84
N LEU A 288 -14.82 -14.92 2.87
CA LEU A 288 -13.41 -14.86 3.32
C LEU A 288 -12.72 -16.23 3.47
N ASN A 289 -13.47 -17.26 3.88
CA ASN A 289 -12.92 -18.61 4.12
C ASN A 289 -12.74 -19.44 2.83
N ASN A 290 -13.27 -18.98 1.69
CA ASN A 290 -13.34 -19.74 0.44
C ASN A 290 -12.70 -18.97 -0.74
N ILE A 291 -11.83 -18.00 -0.46
CA ILE A 291 -11.20 -17.19 -1.50
C ILE A 291 -10.22 -18.08 -2.31
N PRO A 292 -10.16 -17.97 -3.65
CA PRO A 292 -9.13 -18.62 -4.47
C PRO A 292 -7.70 -18.27 -4.05
N GLU A 293 -6.74 -19.17 -4.18
CA GLU A 293 -5.37 -18.98 -3.64
C GLU A 293 -4.58 -17.85 -4.31
N TYR A 294 -4.78 -17.61 -5.61
CA TYR A 294 -4.08 -16.58 -6.39
C TYR A 294 -4.44 -15.13 -6.00
N ILE A 295 -5.47 -14.93 -5.17
CA ILE A 295 -5.94 -13.61 -4.75
C ILE A 295 -5.18 -13.16 -3.50
N ASP A 296 -4.34 -12.14 -3.63
CA ASP A 296 -3.55 -11.58 -2.55
C ASP A 296 -4.27 -10.40 -1.85
N HIS A 297 -5.08 -9.63 -2.59
CA HIS A 297 -5.63 -8.35 -2.13
C HIS A 297 -7.15 -8.41 -1.90
N VAL A 298 -7.55 -8.70 -0.65
CA VAL A 298 -8.96 -8.77 -0.21
C VAL A 298 -9.34 -7.58 0.68
N ILE A 299 -8.41 -7.12 1.50
CA ILE A 299 -8.57 -5.99 2.39
C ILE A 299 -8.00 -4.77 1.67
N PRO A 300 -8.83 -3.77 1.29
CA PRO A 300 -8.32 -2.55 0.66
C PRO A 300 -7.38 -1.77 1.57
N THR A 301 -6.45 -1.03 0.97
CA THR A 301 -5.52 -0.13 1.68
C THR A 301 -6.26 0.88 2.56
N SER A 302 -7.39 1.44 2.11
CA SER A 302 -8.20 2.39 2.90
C SER A 302 -8.74 1.77 4.19
N VAL A 303 -9.11 0.49 4.17
CA VAL A 303 -9.54 -0.26 5.36
C VAL A 303 -8.35 -0.54 6.29
N ALA A 304 -7.18 -0.81 5.72
CA ALA A 304 -5.94 -0.98 6.47
C ALA A 304 -5.52 0.30 7.20
N GLU A 305 -5.60 1.45 6.53
CA GLU A 305 -5.35 2.77 7.11
C GLU A 305 -6.28 3.03 8.29
N ASP A 306 -7.59 2.82 8.10
CA ASP A 306 -8.59 2.97 9.16
C ASP A 306 -8.26 2.09 10.38
N TRP A 307 -7.95 0.81 10.16
CA TRP A 307 -7.70 -0.12 11.27
C TRP A 307 -6.39 0.22 12.01
N ASN A 308 -5.34 0.61 11.29
CA ASN A 308 -4.08 1.06 11.88
C ASN A 308 -4.26 2.36 12.68
N GLU A 309 -5.01 3.33 12.14
CA GLU A 309 -5.34 4.55 12.87
C GLU A 309 -6.12 4.23 14.15
N TRP A 310 -7.15 3.38 14.07
CA TRP A 310 -7.99 3.05 15.23
C TRP A 310 -7.20 2.31 16.31
N TYR A 311 -6.32 1.39 15.93
CA TYR A 311 -5.45 0.66 16.85
C TYR A 311 -4.52 1.61 17.63
N GLY A 312 -3.86 2.55 16.94
CA GLY A 312 -2.91 3.46 17.57
C GLY A 312 -3.55 4.63 18.32
N LYS A 313 -4.56 5.25 17.71
CA LYS A 313 -5.16 6.51 18.19
C LYS A 313 -6.12 6.31 19.35
N TYR A 314 -6.94 5.26 19.31
CA TYR A 314 -8.06 5.08 20.26
C TYR A 314 -7.72 4.19 21.46
N VAL A 315 -6.44 3.87 21.66
CA VAL A 315 -5.96 3.27 22.91
C VAL A 315 -6.39 4.11 24.11
N HIS A 316 -6.92 3.46 25.16
CA HIS A 316 -7.52 4.10 26.34
C HIS A 316 -8.71 5.05 26.05
N GLY A 317 -9.26 5.01 24.84
CA GLY A 317 -10.50 5.68 24.46
C GLY A 317 -10.40 7.16 24.06
N PHE A 318 -11.56 7.75 23.72
CA PHE A 318 -11.63 9.09 23.13
C PHE A 318 -10.95 10.19 23.96
N TRP A 319 -11.16 10.21 25.27
CA TRP A 319 -10.60 11.25 26.14
C TRP A 319 -9.08 11.20 26.21
N ASN A 320 -8.48 10.00 26.08
CA ASN A 320 -7.03 9.86 25.98
C ASN A 320 -6.48 10.57 24.74
N THR A 321 -7.20 10.55 23.62
CA THR A 321 -6.79 11.22 22.37
C THR A 321 -6.64 12.74 22.51
N ILE A 322 -7.36 13.35 23.46
CA ILE A 322 -7.37 14.79 23.68
C ILE A 322 -6.42 15.18 24.82
N PHE A 323 -6.56 14.54 25.98
CA PHE A 323 -5.94 15.02 27.22
C PHE A 323 -4.59 14.33 27.52
N SER A 324 -4.62 13.04 27.88
CA SER A 324 -3.44 12.34 28.39
C SER A 324 -2.46 11.95 27.28
N LYS A 325 -2.99 11.53 26.12
CA LYS A 325 -2.24 11.00 24.98
C LYS A 325 -1.25 9.90 25.37
N GLU A 326 -1.63 9.10 26.35
CA GLU A 326 -0.87 7.97 26.88
C GLU A 326 -0.91 6.82 25.88
N ASP A 327 0.24 6.20 25.61
CA ASP A 327 0.42 5.09 24.68
C ASP A 327 -0.05 5.30 23.23
N ILE A 328 -0.45 6.53 22.85
CA ILE A 328 -0.89 6.82 21.49
C ILE A 328 0.28 6.76 20.54
N ILE A 329 0.17 5.82 19.61
CA ILE A 329 1.01 5.71 18.43
C ILE A 329 0.22 6.13 17.20
N SER A 330 0.91 6.57 16.16
CA SER A 330 0.30 6.95 14.90
C SER A 330 1.17 6.44 13.75
N PRO A 331 0.57 6.03 12.63
CA PRO A 331 1.32 5.74 11.42
C PRO A 331 2.32 6.88 11.11
N THR A 332 3.54 6.52 10.71
CA THR A 332 4.56 7.52 10.39
C THR A 332 4.17 8.26 9.11
N LYS A 333 4.07 9.58 9.19
CA LYS A 333 3.77 10.41 8.02
C LYS A 333 5.00 10.53 7.13
N TRP A 334 4.90 10.06 5.90
CA TRP A 334 5.90 10.25 4.86
C TRP A 334 5.46 11.36 3.91
N GLU A 335 6.41 12.05 3.29
CA GLU A 335 6.09 13.09 2.30
C GLU A 335 5.80 12.40 0.96
N ASP A 336 4.65 12.71 0.35
CA ASP A 336 4.22 12.22 -0.96
C ASP A 336 4.15 10.68 -1.13
N ILE A 337 4.16 9.92 -0.02
CA ILE A 337 4.06 8.46 0.01
C ILE A 337 2.99 8.06 1.04
N ASN A 338 2.17 7.06 0.70
CA ASN A 338 1.13 6.53 1.58
C ASN A 338 1.73 5.86 2.84
N GLU A 339 0.99 5.91 3.96
CA GLU A 339 1.42 5.37 5.25
C GLU A 339 1.21 3.83 5.35
N VAL A 340 0.45 3.26 4.42
CA VAL A 340 0.20 1.82 4.30
C VAL A 340 0.71 1.33 2.95
N ASN A 341 1.60 0.32 2.97
CA ASN A 341 2.25 -0.17 1.75
C ASN A 341 2.25 -1.70 1.69
N GLY A 342 2.14 -2.24 0.48
CA GLY A 342 2.17 -3.69 0.26
C GLY A 342 3.57 -4.25 0.44
N VAL A 343 3.70 -5.29 1.25
CA VAL A 343 4.95 -6.02 1.46
C VAL A 343 4.66 -7.53 1.50
N PHE A 344 5.53 -8.34 0.91
CA PHE A 344 5.41 -9.79 1.00
C PHE A 344 6.22 -10.29 2.19
N ASN A 345 5.60 -11.16 3.00
CA ASN A 345 6.35 -11.89 4.03
C ASN A 345 7.11 -13.07 3.41
N LYS A 346 7.87 -13.79 4.24
CA LYS A 346 8.64 -14.96 3.80
C LYS A 346 7.78 -16.06 3.14
N ASP A 347 6.53 -16.22 3.57
CA ASP A 347 5.58 -17.19 3.01
C ASP A 347 4.93 -16.71 1.71
N LEU A 348 5.43 -15.61 1.14
CA LEU A 348 4.89 -14.93 -0.04
C LEU A 348 3.39 -14.63 0.09
N GLN A 349 3.01 -14.09 1.25
CA GLN A 349 1.70 -13.52 1.51
C GLN A 349 1.81 -12.00 1.56
N LEU A 350 0.93 -11.33 0.82
CA LEU A 350 0.83 -9.87 0.86
C LEU A 350 0.33 -9.41 2.24
N ASN A 351 1.05 -8.44 2.79
CA ASN A 351 0.70 -7.75 4.03
C ASN A 351 0.71 -6.24 3.78
N TRP A 352 -0.20 -5.54 4.43
CA TRP A 352 -0.19 -4.11 4.58
C TRP A 352 0.74 -3.72 5.72
N PHE A 353 1.87 -3.14 5.35
CA PHE A 353 2.90 -2.65 6.25
C PHE A 353 2.68 -1.19 6.63
N THR A 354 2.85 -0.89 7.91
CA THR A 354 2.85 0.48 8.47
C THR A 354 3.81 0.54 9.64
N ASP A 355 4.75 1.47 9.63
CA ASP A 355 5.53 1.83 10.81
C ASP A 355 4.82 2.90 11.63
N PHE A 356 5.05 2.90 12.95
CA PHE A 356 4.38 3.80 13.87
C PHE A 356 5.38 4.67 14.62
N THR A 357 5.01 5.92 14.86
CA THR A 357 5.74 6.89 15.70
C THR A 357 4.87 7.36 16.86
N ARG A 358 5.48 8.06 17.83
CA ARG A 358 4.69 8.74 18.86
C ARG A 358 4.09 10.00 18.29
N SER A 359 2.82 10.26 18.61
CA SER A 359 2.03 11.41 18.12
C SER A 359 2.62 12.81 18.36
N LYS A 360 3.68 12.95 19.19
CA LYS A 360 4.36 14.22 19.50
C LYS A 360 5.84 14.25 19.12
N SER A 361 6.41 13.17 18.62
CA SER A 361 7.85 13.11 18.35
C SER A 361 8.11 13.36 16.88
N GLY A 362 8.82 14.45 16.56
CA GLY A 362 9.56 14.57 15.30
C GLY A 362 10.81 13.69 15.27
N SER A 363 10.87 12.65 16.12
CA SER A 363 12.00 11.73 16.19
C SER A 363 12.05 10.88 14.94
N GLY A 364 13.25 10.65 14.42
CA GLY A 364 13.50 9.67 13.36
C GLY A 364 13.36 8.21 13.80
N SER A 365 12.72 7.94 14.94
CA SER A 365 12.59 6.60 15.52
C SER A 365 11.14 6.13 15.51
N MET A 366 10.92 4.85 15.19
CA MET A 366 9.63 4.17 15.30
C MET A 366 9.43 3.58 16.70
N VAL A 367 8.18 3.35 17.06
CA VAL A 367 7.76 2.63 18.27
C VAL A 367 7.53 1.14 17.97
N GLY A 368 7.19 0.83 16.73
CA GLY A 368 6.88 -0.51 16.25
C GLY A 368 6.31 -0.43 14.84
N TYR A 369 5.92 -1.57 14.28
CA TYR A 369 5.28 -1.64 12.98
C TYR A 369 4.18 -2.70 12.96
N SER A 370 3.19 -2.55 12.08
CA SER A 370 2.16 -3.55 11.85
C SER A 370 2.34 -4.24 10.50
N MET A 371 2.02 -5.53 10.48
CA MET A 371 1.80 -6.31 9.27
C MET A 371 0.38 -6.82 9.31
N MET A 372 -0.49 -6.33 8.42
CA MET A 372 -1.84 -6.86 8.29
C MET A 372 -1.95 -7.71 7.04
N ASN A 373 -2.26 -9.00 7.19
CA ASN A 373 -2.44 -9.89 6.07
C ASN A 373 -3.55 -9.35 5.14
N ALA A 374 -3.20 -9.02 3.90
CA ALA A 374 -4.07 -8.35 2.94
C ALA A 374 -5.22 -9.24 2.45
N ARG A 375 -5.14 -10.55 2.71
CA ARG A 375 -6.17 -11.52 2.37
C ARG A 375 -7.16 -11.78 3.52
N THR A 376 -6.66 -11.87 4.75
CA THR A 376 -7.48 -12.28 5.92
C THR A 376 -7.84 -11.13 6.86
N GLY A 377 -7.16 -9.99 6.78
CA GLY A 377 -7.31 -8.88 7.73
C GLY A 377 -6.77 -9.17 9.14
N LYS A 378 -5.92 -10.19 9.29
CA LYS A 378 -5.26 -10.46 10.57
C LYS A 378 -4.12 -9.47 10.73
N LEU A 379 -4.15 -8.68 11.79
CA LEU A 379 -3.13 -7.66 12.08
C LEU A 379 -2.12 -8.22 13.09
N THR A 380 -0.83 -8.07 12.80
CA THR A 380 0.24 -8.37 13.77
C THR A 380 1.02 -7.10 14.05
N PHE A 381 1.13 -6.71 15.31
CA PHE A 381 1.91 -5.56 15.74
C PHE A 381 3.22 -6.01 16.39
N TYR A 382 4.35 -5.51 15.87
CA TYR A 382 5.69 -5.86 16.29
C TYR A 382 6.32 -4.77 17.16
N THR A 383 6.83 -5.15 18.33
CA THR A 383 7.32 -4.20 19.35
C THR A 383 8.83 -4.06 19.41
N ASP A 384 9.61 -5.03 18.91
CA ASP A 384 11.08 -5.03 19.09
C ASP A 384 11.78 -3.96 18.25
N ALA A 385 11.09 -3.37 17.27
CA ALA A 385 11.63 -2.27 16.46
C ALA A 385 11.59 -0.91 17.21
N ASN A 386 11.08 -0.86 18.44
CA ASN A 386 11.03 0.36 19.24
C ASN A 386 12.42 1.01 19.40
N GLY A 387 12.51 2.29 19.05
CA GLY A 387 13.75 3.06 19.06
C GLY A 387 14.57 2.96 17.76
N SER A 388 14.23 2.05 16.86
CA SER A 388 14.86 1.92 15.54
C SER A 388 14.41 3.04 14.60
N LEU A 389 15.19 3.31 13.56
CA LEU A 389 14.93 4.27 12.49
C LEU A 389 13.55 4.04 11.86
N ASN A 390 12.73 5.08 11.76
CA ASN A 390 11.44 5.02 11.05
C ASN A 390 11.61 5.22 9.52
N GLY A 391 10.54 4.98 8.76
CA GLY A 391 10.57 5.06 7.29
C GLY A 391 10.97 6.45 6.78
N LYS A 392 10.48 7.51 7.43
CA LYS A 392 10.87 8.90 7.13
C LYS A 392 12.37 9.12 7.30
N ALA A 393 12.97 8.60 8.37
CA ALA A 393 14.38 8.78 8.61
C ALA A 393 15.25 7.92 7.65
N ALA A 394 14.79 6.73 7.26
CA ALA A 394 15.42 5.93 6.22
C ALA A 394 15.43 6.64 4.85
N ILE A 395 14.30 7.23 4.44
CA ILE A 395 14.20 8.11 3.26
C ILE A 395 15.24 9.23 3.33
N ASN A 396 15.30 9.94 4.47
CA ASN A 396 16.24 11.04 4.66
C ASN A 396 17.71 10.60 4.54
N VAL A 397 18.07 9.41 5.00
CA VAL A 397 19.42 8.85 4.85
C VAL A 397 19.73 8.64 3.37
N ALA A 398 18.80 8.02 2.63
CA ALA A 398 18.94 7.75 1.21
C ALA A 398 19.09 9.03 0.37
N GLU A 399 18.18 9.99 0.52
CA GLU A 399 18.21 11.24 -0.25
C GLU A 399 19.41 12.13 0.10
N LYS A 400 19.87 12.14 1.35
CA LYS A 400 21.10 12.86 1.73
C LYS A 400 22.34 12.25 1.08
N THR A 401 22.36 10.94 0.90
CA THR A 401 23.46 10.22 0.28
C THR A 401 23.60 10.60 -1.20
N PHE A 402 22.46 10.79 -1.90
CA PHE A 402 22.39 11.14 -3.32
C PHE A 402 21.90 12.57 -3.59
N ARG A 403 22.26 13.49 -2.69
CA ARG A 403 21.80 14.89 -2.77
C ARG A 403 22.30 15.60 -4.03
N ALA A 404 23.48 15.24 -4.54
CA ALA A 404 24.06 15.89 -5.72
C ALA A 404 23.31 15.48 -6.99
N GLU A 405 22.90 14.22 -7.06
CA GLU A 405 22.15 13.61 -8.15
C GLU A 405 20.67 14.00 -8.14
N LYS A 406 20.18 14.46 -6.98
CA LYS A 406 18.77 14.79 -6.72
C LYS A 406 17.86 13.60 -6.95
N TYR A 407 18.28 12.44 -6.45
CA TYR A 407 17.40 11.28 -6.42
C TYR A 407 16.33 11.45 -5.34
N GLU A 408 15.13 11.03 -5.67
CA GLU A 408 13.96 11.04 -4.79
C GLU A 408 13.72 9.62 -4.31
N ALA A 409 13.50 9.45 -3.01
CA ALA A 409 13.20 8.13 -2.47
C ALA A 409 11.79 7.69 -2.86
N GLY A 410 11.65 6.41 -3.19
CA GLY A 410 10.35 5.77 -3.33
C GLY A 410 9.88 5.22 -2.00
N THR A 411 8.79 4.46 -2.04
CA THR A 411 8.23 3.78 -0.87
C THR A 411 9.29 2.92 -0.17
N PRO A 412 9.68 3.24 1.08
CA PRO A 412 10.61 2.42 1.84
C PRO A 412 9.88 1.19 2.39
N LEU A 413 10.50 0.01 2.29
CA LEU A 413 9.95 -1.24 2.82
C LEU A 413 10.84 -1.79 3.94
N LEU A 414 10.25 -2.18 5.06
CA LEU A 414 11.00 -2.77 6.17
C LEU A 414 10.95 -4.29 6.10
N TYR A 415 12.11 -4.92 6.15
CA TYR A 415 12.25 -6.37 6.24
C TYR A 415 13.17 -6.77 7.39
N THR A 416 13.05 -8.02 7.83
CA THR A 416 14.14 -8.66 8.56
C THR A 416 15.11 -9.26 7.54
N ILE A 417 16.30 -8.69 7.39
CA ILE A 417 17.34 -9.18 6.47
C ILE A 417 18.56 -9.55 7.31
N TYR A 418 19.05 -10.79 7.17
CA TYR A 418 20.21 -11.28 7.94
C TYR A 418 20.06 -11.15 9.47
N GLY A 419 18.83 -11.29 9.98
CA GLY A 419 18.51 -11.13 11.40
C GLY A 419 18.38 -9.68 11.89
N GLN A 420 18.56 -8.69 11.01
CA GLN A 420 18.45 -7.26 11.33
C GLN A 420 17.22 -6.64 10.68
N PHE A 421 16.65 -5.62 11.34
CA PHE A 421 15.65 -4.77 10.70
C PHE A 421 16.34 -3.86 9.67
N THR A 422 15.90 -3.93 8.44
CA THR A 422 16.54 -3.25 7.30
C THR A 422 15.48 -2.62 6.42
N TRP A 423 15.66 -1.33 6.16
CA TRP A 423 14.87 -0.59 5.19
C TRP A 423 15.44 -0.77 3.79
N VAL A 424 14.60 -1.19 2.85
CA VAL A 424 14.86 -1.22 1.41
C VAL A 424 14.29 0.07 0.83
N VAL A 425 15.15 0.95 0.34
CA VAL A 425 14.76 2.28 -0.15
C VAL A 425 15.16 2.42 -1.62
N PRO A 426 14.22 2.30 -2.56
CA PRO A 426 14.49 2.59 -3.96
C PRO A 426 14.65 4.11 -4.18
N LEU A 427 15.54 4.50 -5.09
CA LEU A 427 15.86 5.89 -5.41
C LEU A 427 15.67 6.12 -6.92
N MET A 428 14.83 7.09 -7.26
CA MET A 428 14.52 7.42 -8.65
C MET A 428 15.06 8.79 -9.04
N ASP A 429 15.22 9.02 -10.34
CA ASP A 429 15.38 10.37 -10.86
C ASP A 429 14.03 11.10 -11.00
N SER A 430 14.08 12.36 -11.44
CA SER A 430 12.91 13.21 -11.64
C SER A 430 11.89 12.69 -12.69
N ASN A 431 12.22 11.63 -13.43
CA ASN A 431 11.31 10.96 -14.37
C ASN A 431 10.80 9.62 -13.83
N SER A 432 10.93 9.38 -12.52
CA SER A 432 10.56 8.12 -11.86
C SER A 432 11.34 6.90 -12.37
N VAL A 433 12.51 7.10 -12.98
CA VAL A 433 13.38 6.00 -13.40
C VAL A 433 14.22 5.56 -12.20
N LEU A 434 14.17 4.27 -11.86
CA LEU A 434 15.01 3.69 -10.81
C LEU A 434 16.50 3.87 -11.17
N ARG A 435 17.25 4.51 -10.27
CA ARG A 435 18.69 4.77 -10.44
C ARG A 435 19.54 4.03 -9.42
N GLU A 436 19.04 3.90 -8.20
CA GLU A 436 19.72 3.29 -7.06
C GLU A 436 18.71 2.60 -6.15
N MET A 437 19.19 1.67 -5.33
CA MET A 437 18.51 1.00 -4.25
C MET A 437 19.44 1.00 -3.02
N MET A 438 18.92 1.39 -1.87
CA MET A 438 19.69 1.45 -0.63
C MET A 438 19.12 0.50 0.42
N LEU A 439 19.99 -0.25 1.10
CA LEU A 439 19.64 -0.99 2.31
C LEU A 439 20.16 -0.22 3.52
N VAL A 440 19.28 0.22 4.39
CA VAL A 440 19.62 0.99 5.60
C VAL A 440 19.28 0.17 6.84
N ASN A 441 20.28 -0.08 7.70
CA ASN A 441 20.03 -0.73 8.98
C ASN A 441 19.16 0.15 9.88
N ALA A 442 18.09 -0.40 10.43
CA ALA A 442 17.17 0.37 11.26
C ALA A 442 17.75 0.68 12.65
N LYS A 443 18.77 -0.03 13.13
CA LYS A 443 19.39 0.24 14.44
C LYS A 443 20.48 1.32 14.36
N ASP A 444 21.23 1.36 13.26
CA ASP A 444 22.27 2.38 13.02
C ASP A 444 22.24 2.87 11.57
N GLU A 445 21.84 4.13 11.38
CA GLU A 445 21.75 4.78 10.06
C GLU A 445 23.08 4.89 9.31
N LYS A 446 24.22 4.68 9.98
CA LYS A 446 25.55 4.65 9.35
C LYS A 446 25.86 3.33 8.65
N ILE A 447 25.09 2.28 8.96
CA ILE A 447 25.30 0.95 8.40
C ILE A 447 24.31 0.77 7.25
N TYR A 448 24.82 0.94 6.04
CA TYR A 448 24.05 0.84 4.82
C TYR A 448 24.89 0.34 3.66
N SER A 449 24.21 -0.02 2.58
CA SER A 449 24.80 -0.29 1.26
C SER A 449 23.91 0.31 0.20
N HIS A 450 24.47 0.62 -0.96
CA HIS A 450 23.71 1.07 -2.11
C HIS A 450 24.29 0.44 -3.38
N SER A 451 23.39 0.05 -4.29
CA SER A 451 23.76 -0.39 -5.64
C SER A 451 22.53 -0.37 -6.53
N ASN A 452 22.72 -0.05 -7.80
CA ASN A 452 21.72 -0.27 -8.85
C ASN A 452 21.53 -1.73 -9.28
N ALA A 453 22.25 -2.68 -8.67
CA ALA A 453 22.18 -4.11 -8.98
C ALA A 453 21.87 -4.87 -7.69
N LYS A 454 20.76 -5.60 -7.67
CA LYS A 454 20.25 -6.28 -6.47
C LYS A 454 21.30 -7.21 -5.82
N ALA A 455 21.96 -8.06 -6.60
CA ALA A 455 22.97 -8.98 -6.05
C ALA A 455 24.13 -8.24 -5.34
N LYS A 456 24.64 -7.17 -5.94
CA LYS A 456 25.70 -6.35 -5.34
C LYS A 456 25.20 -5.63 -4.08
N LEU A 457 23.99 -5.09 -4.12
CA LEU A 457 23.35 -4.40 -2.99
C LEU A 457 23.36 -5.28 -1.72
N PHE A 458 22.86 -6.51 -1.83
CA PHE A 458 22.75 -7.42 -0.67
C PHE A 458 24.10 -7.96 -0.20
N ASN A 459 25.03 -8.22 -1.12
CA ASN A 459 26.40 -8.62 -0.78
C ASN A 459 27.16 -7.53 -0.03
N ASP A 460 27.07 -6.28 -0.49
CA ASP A 460 27.69 -5.13 0.18
C ASP A 460 27.06 -4.90 1.56
N TYR A 461 25.74 -5.06 1.68
CA TYR A 461 25.05 -4.95 2.97
C TYR A 461 25.52 -6.00 3.96
N LYS A 462 25.64 -7.25 3.52
CA LYS A 462 26.14 -8.37 4.31
C LYS A 462 27.54 -8.09 4.86
N TYR A 463 28.41 -7.50 4.02
CA TYR A 463 29.74 -7.04 4.43
C TYR A 463 29.68 -5.89 5.45
N ALA A 464 28.83 -4.88 5.22
CA ALA A 464 28.65 -3.76 6.13
C ALA A 464 28.19 -4.23 7.53
N LEU A 465 27.21 -5.14 7.59
CA LEU A 465 26.76 -5.75 8.85
C LEU A 465 27.90 -6.47 9.58
N ALA A 466 28.68 -7.28 8.87
CA ALA A 466 29.74 -8.09 9.49
C ALA A 466 30.93 -7.27 10.01
N THR A 467 31.20 -6.10 9.43
CA THR A 467 32.37 -5.27 9.75
C THR A 467 32.05 -4.08 10.65
N GLN A 468 30.85 -3.49 10.52
CA GLN A 468 30.47 -2.26 11.20
C GLN A 468 29.54 -2.50 12.40
N LEU A 469 28.73 -3.57 12.39
CA LEU A 469 27.85 -3.92 13.51
C LEU A 469 28.63 -4.74 14.56
N LYS A 470 29.57 -4.09 15.25
CA LYS A 470 30.37 -4.74 16.31
C LYS A 470 29.47 -5.07 17.51
N ASP A 471 29.63 -6.28 18.06
CA ASP A 471 28.97 -6.81 19.27
C ASP A 471 27.49 -7.23 19.20
N ASP A 472 26.85 -7.29 18.01
CA ASP A 472 25.48 -7.81 17.90
C ASP A 472 25.43 -9.35 17.71
N LYS A 473 24.96 -10.06 18.74
CA LYS A 473 24.84 -11.54 18.75
C LYS A 473 23.70 -12.08 17.88
N SER A 474 22.83 -11.21 17.37
CA SER A 474 21.67 -11.62 16.55
C SER A 474 22.01 -11.77 15.07
N ILE A 475 23.20 -11.34 14.64
CA ILE A 475 23.77 -11.74 13.36
C ILE A 475 24.19 -13.21 13.51
N PRO A 476 23.59 -14.17 12.78
CA PRO A 476 24.09 -15.54 12.81
C PRO A 476 25.59 -15.57 12.49
N THR A 477 26.35 -16.26 13.32
CA THR A 477 27.79 -16.51 13.11
C THR A 477 28.08 -17.22 11.79
N ASP A 478 27.06 -17.80 11.16
CA ASP A 478 27.08 -18.49 9.87
C ASP A 478 26.72 -17.58 8.68
N ILE A 479 26.28 -16.33 8.89
CA ILE A 479 26.00 -15.40 7.77
C ILE A 479 27.29 -15.03 7.07
N ALA A 480 28.34 -14.76 7.82
CA ALA A 480 29.67 -14.63 7.26
C ALA A 480 30.33 -16.01 7.35
N ASN A 481 30.37 -16.76 6.24
CA ASN A 481 31.21 -17.95 6.12
C ASN A 481 32.68 -17.48 6.14
N LYS A 482 33.14 -17.05 7.33
CA LYS A 482 34.46 -16.46 7.55
C LYS A 482 35.46 -17.56 7.33
N LYS A 483 36.14 -17.51 6.19
CA LYS A 483 37.18 -18.46 5.84
C LYS A 483 38.53 -17.82 6.09
N LYS A 484 39.40 -18.61 6.70
CA LYS A 484 40.82 -18.32 6.79
C LYS A 484 41.52 -19.07 5.68
N THR A 485 42.29 -18.36 4.86
CA THR A 485 43.17 -19.00 3.88
C THR A 485 44.54 -18.34 3.94
N ALA A 486 45.57 -19.14 3.73
CA ALA A 486 46.93 -18.67 3.56
C ALA A 486 47.48 -19.20 2.25
N GLY A 487 48.33 -18.41 1.60
CA GLY A 487 48.90 -18.84 0.34
C GLY A 487 49.84 -17.82 -0.29
N LYS A 488 50.51 -18.29 -1.34
CA LYS A 488 51.42 -17.48 -2.14
C LYS A 488 50.66 -16.71 -3.21
N ILE A 489 50.91 -15.42 -3.33
CA ILE A 489 50.25 -14.55 -4.29
C ILE A 489 50.72 -14.85 -5.72
N SER A 490 49.77 -15.09 -6.62
CA SER A 490 50.01 -15.40 -8.03
C SER A 490 49.86 -14.19 -8.95
N TYR A 491 48.91 -13.30 -8.64
CA TYR A 491 48.64 -12.06 -9.36
C TYR A 491 48.33 -10.93 -8.38
N VAL A 492 48.73 -9.71 -8.75
CA VAL A 492 48.46 -8.47 -8.01
C VAL A 492 48.11 -7.39 -9.01
N TYR A 493 47.08 -6.61 -8.70
CA TYR A 493 46.68 -5.41 -9.40
C TYR A 493 46.47 -4.30 -8.37
N LYS A 494 46.94 -3.08 -8.67
CA LYS A 494 46.82 -1.92 -7.80
C LYS A 494 46.20 -0.79 -8.61
N ALA A 495 45.13 -0.19 -8.10
CA ALA A 495 44.51 0.98 -8.67
C ALA A 495 44.51 2.10 -7.64
N GLU A 496 44.99 3.28 -8.03
CA GLU A 496 44.85 4.49 -7.23
C GLU A 496 43.41 5.01 -7.33
N GLU A 497 42.80 5.22 -6.17
CA GLU A 497 41.55 5.95 -5.98
C GLU A 497 41.85 7.26 -5.26
N THR A 498 40.90 8.21 -5.27
CA THR A 498 41.13 9.60 -4.84
C THR A 498 41.81 9.75 -3.47
N ASN A 499 41.57 8.85 -2.52
CA ASN A 499 42.17 8.87 -1.17
C ASN A 499 42.76 7.52 -0.72
N SER A 500 42.84 6.51 -1.58
CA SER A 500 43.35 5.18 -1.20
C SER A 500 43.90 4.42 -2.41
N THR A 501 44.63 3.35 -2.17
CA THR A 501 44.99 2.39 -3.21
C THR A 501 44.17 1.13 -3.00
N MET A 502 43.36 0.77 -4.00
CA MET A 502 42.67 -0.50 -4.03
C MET A 502 43.63 -1.58 -4.56
N VAL A 503 43.93 -2.58 -3.74
CA VAL A 503 44.83 -3.68 -4.08
C VAL A 503 44.01 -4.95 -4.25
N LYS A 504 44.06 -5.54 -5.45
CA LYS A 504 43.42 -6.81 -5.80
C LYS A 504 44.49 -7.87 -6.01
N PHE A 505 44.33 -9.05 -5.44
CA PHE A 505 45.30 -10.13 -5.57
C PHE A 505 44.65 -11.52 -5.60
N MET A 506 45.37 -12.50 -6.14
CA MET A 506 44.92 -13.89 -6.21
C MET A 506 45.94 -14.79 -5.53
N LEU A 507 45.47 -15.80 -4.79
CA LEU A 507 46.33 -16.84 -4.22
C LEU A 507 46.54 -17.97 -5.24
N SER A 508 47.72 -18.59 -5.21
CA SER A 508 48.09 -19.67 -6.13
C SER A 508 47.14 -20.86 -5.98
N GLY A 509 46.54 -21.32 -7.09
CA GLY A 509 45.59 -22.42 -7.08
C GLY A 509 44.16 -22.04 -6.66
N GLN A 510 43.88 -20.75 -6.46
CA GLN A 510 42.54 -20.25 -6.16
C GLN A 510 42.03 -19.33 -7.28
N ASN A 511 40.73 -19.40 -7.56
CA ASN A 511 40.08 -18.59 -8.59
C ASN A 511 39.47 -17.29 -8.04
N LYS A 512 39.47 -17.09 -6.73
CA LYS A 512 38.95 -15.88 -6.09
C LYS A 512 39.96 -14.73 -6.18
N ILE A 513 39.42 -13.54 -6.37
CA ILE A 513 40.14 -12.27 -6.38
C ILE A 513 39.88 -11.58 -5.04
N PHE A 514 40.90 -11.49 -4.21
CA PHE A 514 40.83 -10.81 -2.93
C PHE A 514 41.09 -9.32 -3.13
N GLN A 515 40.32 -8.46 -2.46
CA GLN A 515 40.52 -7.01 -2.51
C GLN A 515 40.66 -6.39 -1.13
N VAL A 516 41.56 -5.41 -1.02
CA VAL A 516 41.79 -4.60 0.19
C VAL A 516 42.01 -3.13 -0.18
N SER A 517 41.54 -2.22 0.67
CA SER A 517 41.91 -0.80 0.59
C SER A 517 43.15 -0.53 1.44
N SER A 518 44.03 0.35 0.95
CA SER A 518 45.17 0.84 1.73
C SER A 518 44.76 1.66 2.96
N THR A 519 43.51 2.11 3.04
CA THR A 519 42.99 2.82 4.22
C THR A 519 42.91 1.88 5.42
N ASP A 520 42.40 0.67 5.22
CA ASP A 520 42.25 -0.35 6.26
C ASP A 520 43.53 -1.16 6.46
N PHE A 521 44.27 -1.39 5.36
CA PHE A 521 45.52 -2.15 5.35
C PHE A 521 46.65 -1.34 4.70
N PRO A 522 47.32 -0.43 5.44
CA PRO A 522 48.34 0.46 4.88
C PRO A 522 49.47 -0.26 4.15
N TYR A 523 49.89 -1.43 4.66
CA TYR A 523 50.95 -2.22 4.06
C TYR A 523 50.53 -3.00 2.80
N SER A 524 49.23 -3.01 2.45
CA SER A 524 48.74 -3.70 1.25
C SER A 524 49.35 -3.14 -0.04
N ILE A 525 49.76 -1.86 -0.05
CA ILE A 525 50.40 -1.22 -1.20
C ILE A 525 51.75 -1.86 -1.56
N PHE A 526 52.38 -2.59 -0.64
CA PHE A 526 53.66 -3.27 -0.85
C PHE A 526 53.48 -4.74 -1.25
N ILE A 527 52.25 -5.22 -1.39
CA ILE A 527 52.00 -6.58 -1.85
C ILE A 527 52.53 -6.76 -3.27
N GLU A 528 53.28 -7.84 -3.49
CA GLU A 528 53.85 -8.25 -4.76
C GLU A 528 53.61 -9.73 -5.04
N LYS A 529 53.72 -10.09 -6.32
CA LYS A 529 53.65 -11.48 -6.76
C LYS A 529 54.74 -12.30 -6.08
N GLY A 530 54.34 -13.42 -5.49
CA GLY A 530 55.24 -14.35 -4.82
C GLY A 530 55.39 -14.15 -3.31
N MET A 531 54.78 -13.12 -2.72
CA MET A 531 54.69 -12.99 -1.27
C MET A 531 53.66 -13.97 -0.69
N ASN A 532 53.88 -14.39 0.55
CA ASN A 532 52.89 -15.16 1.30
C ASN A 532 52.02 -14.23 2.14
N VAL A 533 50.73 -14.49 2.13
CA VAL A 533 49.76 -13.80 2.97
C VAL A 533 48.85 -14.80 3.65
N SER A 534 48.42 -14.45 4.86
CA SER A 534 47.30 -15.08 5.54
C SER A 534 46.17 -14.07 5.58
N ILE A 535 44.99 -14.50 5.15
CA ILE A 535 43.80 -13.65 5.09
C ILE A 535 42.61 -14.32 5.78
N ASP A 536 41.83 -13.50 6.46
CA ASP A 536 40.48 -13.84 6.88
C ASP A 536 39.53 -13.04 5.99
N TYR A 537 38.56 -13.71 5.36
CA TYR A 537 37.61 -13.08 4.46
C TYR A 537 36.23 -13.71 4.62
N ILE A 538 35.21 -12.96 4.21
CA ILE A 538 33.84 -13.47 4.18
C ILE A 538 33.65 -14.14 2.83
N ASP A 539 33.44 -15.47 2.83
CA ASP A 539 33.23 -16.22 1.61
C ASP A 539 31.81 -15.97 1.07
N THR A 540 31.69 -15.03 0.15
CA THR A 540 30.49 -14.82 -0.68
C THR A 540 30.56 -15.72 -1.93
N GLU A 541 29.45 -15.96 -2.63
CA GLU A 541 29.46 -16.74 -3.89
C GLU A 541 30.15 -16.00 -5.05
N GLU A 542 30.60 -14.76 -4.82
CA GLU A 542 31.27 -13.91 -5.79
C GLU A 542 32.74 -14.31 -6.04
N LEU A 543 33.20 -13.96 -7.24
CA LEU A 543 34.59 -14.09 -7.67
C LEU A 543 35.50 -13.08 -6.95
N VAL A 544 34.99 -11.88 -6.65
CA VAL A 544 35.74 -10.82 -5.97
C VAL A 544 35.26 -10.74 -4.53
N VAL A 545 36.18 -10.83 -3.57
CA VAL A 545 35.88 -10.88 -2.13
C VAL A 545 36.76 -9.89 -1.36
N SER A 546 36.14 -9.10 -0.48
CA SER A 546 36.85 -8.19 0.43
C SER A 546 37.44 -8.96 1.61
N VAL A 547 38.66 -8.58 2.00
CA VAL A 547 39.40 -9.21 3.10
C VAL A 547 39.15 -8.45 4.41
N ASP A 548 38.85 -9.17 5.48
CA ASP A 548 38.56 -8.67 6.84
C ASP A 548 39.84 -8.55 7.68
N SER A 549 40.82 -9.43 7.45
CA SER A 549 42.13 -9.41 8.09
C SER A 549 43.20 -9.84 7.10
N LEU A 550 44.32 -9.13 7.06
CA LEU A 550 45.45 -9.40 6.18
C LEU A 550 46.74 -9.39 6.98
N THR A 551 47.48 -10.49 6.93
CA THR A 551 48.84 -10.61 7.44
C THR A 551 49.79 -10.90 6.29
N ILE A 552 50.81 -10.07 6.13
CA ILE A 552 51.85 -10.23 5.11
C ILE A 552 53.10 -10.80 5.79
N GLU A 553 53.45 -12.05 5.50
CA GLU A 553 54.51 -12.77 6.23
C GLU A 553 55.91 -12.17 6.03
N SER A 554 56.15 -11.44 4.94
CA SER A 554 57.46 -10.88 4.61
C SER A 554 57.71 -9.46 5.15
N LEU A 555 56.75 -8.89 5.89
CA LEU A 555 56.85 -7.55 6.50
C LEU A 555 56.79 -7.58 8.04
N GLN A 556 56.89 -8.77 8.64
CA GLN A 556 57.06 -8.95 10.09
C GLN A 556 58.50 -8.84 10.53
#